data_AF-A0A7S0FS36-F1
#
_entry.id   AF-A0A7S0FS36-F1
#
_cell.length_a   1.000
_cell.length_b   1.000
_cell.length_c   1.000
_cell.angle_alpha   90.00
_cell.angle_beta   90.00
_cell.angle_gamma   90.00
#
_symmetry.space_group_name_H-M   'P 1'
#
loop_
_entity.id
_entity.type
_entity.pdbx_description
1 polymer ?
#
loop_
_entity_poly.entity_id
_entity_poly.type
_entity_poly.pdbx_seq_one_letter_code
_entity_poly.pdbx_strand_id
1 'polypeptide(L)'
;SASLGAQLTNNDHGAPAEMFSPCYAAIARLLDGDTIARKGGVRGGDCIVAVNGQGYRRFKPDHADDDLEDLTAAIGGISVSAEDDDEAKKNRAAVLTGKKAGEHYAAVLDKIKEVKKAADAANPLHLSLERYAWDARVNSWPRFLVAREGQVPEAMMMIQEHETWREAKFPIDLTKKGLQDVFKAKAVAEIDVGHEDLPPTVYVNFSAMQKLEADHDPQDVVDAFIVYTELLLSRSADPRTPKASQFIDLTGVSVSSGLRVDILKQVYAAFEPNYPETLHKMILYPVSALVKKTAGMLLSFVNENTQKKFVITDDLDVVCKNLGWDKADVESCGGITEFMHKHEKHGESLVMDI
;
A
#
# COMPACT_ATOMS: atom_id res chain seq x y z
N SER A 1 -8.87 24.30 -11.69
CA SER A 1 -8.68 23.72 -10.34
C SER A 1 -8.21 24.82 -9.42
N ALA A 2 -8.68 24.86 -8.17
CA ALA A 2 -8.19 25.80 -7.17
C ALA A 2 -7.65 25.02 -5.97
N SER A 3 -6.51 25.45 -5.45
CA SER A 3 -5.85 24.83 -4.31
C SER A 3 -6.69 25.04 -3.05
N LEU A 4 -6.75 24.02 -2.17
CA LEU A 4 -7.35 24.15 -0.83
C LEU A 4 -6.70 25.31 -0.07
N GLY A 5 -5.40 25.53 -0.28
CA GLY A 5 -4.65 26.59 0.38
C GLY A 5 -4.54 26.39 1.89
N ALA A 6 -4.36 25.14 2.31
CA ALA A 6 -4.14 24.75 3.69
C ALA A 6 -3.06 23.68 3.75
N GLN A 7 -2.21 23.77 4.77
CA GLN A 7 -1.29 22.73 5.18
C GLN A 7 -2.03 21.82 6.17
N LEU A 8 -2.08 20.52 5.87
CA LEU A 8 -2.65 19.51 6.76
C LEU A 8 -1.56 19.05 7.73
N THR A 9 -1.89 18.91 9.01
CA THR A 9 -1.07 18.15 9.96
C THR A 9 -1.70 16.80 10.15
N ASN A 10 -0.86 15.80 9.94
CA ASN A 10 -1.12 14.47 10.43
C ASN A 10 -0.80 14.51 11.94
N ASN A 11 -1.78 14.30 12.80
CA ASN A 11 -1.57 14.22 14.26
C ASN A 11 -1.05 12.83 14.65
N ASP A 12 -0.26 12.22 13.77
CA ASP A 12 0.28 10.89 13.94
C ASP A 12 1.79 10.98 13.81
N HIS A 13 2.46 10.44 14.82
CA HIS A 13 3.89 10.61 15.04
C HIS A 13 4.70 9.41 14.55
N GLY A 14 4.09 8.50 13.78
CA GLY A 14 4.77 7.41 13.09
C GLY A 14 5.04 6.18 13.96
N ALA A 15 4.31 6.00 15.06
CA ALA A 15 4.43 4.80 15.89
C ALA A 15 3.63 3.63 15.28
N PRO A 16 4.19 2.41 15.16
CA PRO A 16 3.48 1.26 14.57
C PRO A 16 2.25 0.79 15.35
N ALA A 17 2.06 1.26 16.59
CA ALA A 17 0.89 1.00 17.42
C ALA A 17 -0.19 2.10 17.34
N GLU A 18 0.05 3.20 16.63
CA GLU A 18 -0.97 4.21 16.32
C GLU A 18 -1.88 3.64 15.22
N MET A 19 -2.81 2.76 15.63
CA MET A 19 -3.93 2.39 14.78
C MET A 19 -4.74 3.66 14.54
N PHE A 20 -4.66 4.17 13.30
CA PHE A 20 -5.49 5.26 12.81
C PHE A 20 -6.91 5.19 13.39
N SER A 21 -7.32 6.24 14.09
CA SER A 21 -8.72 6.66 14.00
C SER A 21 -8.89 7.18 12.58
N PRO A 22 -9.61 6.48 11.68
CA PRO A 22 -9.80 6.96 10.34
C PRO A 22 -10.50 8.32 10.42
N CYS A 23 -9.95 9.29 9.69
CA CYS A 23 -10.55 10.59 9.32
C CYS A 23 -10.17 11.87 10.08
N TYR A 24 -8.97 12.01 10.65
CA TYR A 24 -8.53 13.31 11.19
C TYR A 24 -7.17 13.75 10.66
N ALA A 25 -7.17 14.39 9.49
CA ALA A 25 -6.16 15.40 9.18
C ALA A 25 -6.70 16.74 9.70
N ALA A 26 -6.01 17.33 10.68
CA ALA A 26 -6.34 18.67 11.16
C ALA A 26 -5.71 19.71 10.22
N ILE A 27 -6.38 20.84 10.02
CA ILE A 27 -5.78 21.96 9.31
C ILE A 27 -4.71 22.57 10.19
N ALA A 28 -3.44 22.40 9.82
CA ALA A 28 -2.29 22.89 10.56
C ALA A 28 -2.10 24.39 10.43
N ARG A 29 -2.33 24.91 9.22
CA ARG A 29 -2.19 26.32 8.84
C ARG A 29 -2.89 26.55 7.51
N LEU A 30 -3.43 27.74 7.34
CA LEU A 30 -3.91 28.23 6.05
C LEU A 30 -2.77 28.94 5.32
N LEU A 31 -2.59 28.62 4.05
CA LEU A 31 -1.65 29.34 3.19
C LEU A 31 -2.17 30.77 2.94
N ASP A 32 -1.25 31.68 2.65
CA ASP A 32 -1.59 33.08 2.40
C ASP A 32 -2.30 33.27 1.06
N GLY A 33 -3.09 34.34 0.95
CA GLY A 33 -3.88 34.66 -0.23
C GLY A 33 -5.33 34.21 -0.16
N ASP A 34 -6.04 34.38 -1.29
CA ASP A 34 -7.49 34.20 -1.38
C ASP A 34 -7.86 32.74 -1.71
N THR A 35 -7.65 31.85 -0.73
CA THR A 35 -7.75 30.39 -0.89
C THR A 35 -9.19 29.87 -0.69
N ILE A 36 -9.50 28.68 -1.24
CA ILE A 36 -10.81 28.04 -1.03
C ILE A 36 -11.09 27.83 0.46
N ALA A 37 -10.09 27.41 1.24
CA ALA A 37 -10.25 27.21 2.68
C ALA A 37 -10.60 28.51 3.42
N ARG A 38 -9.92 29.62 3.10
CA ARG A 38 -10.22 30.93 3.71
C ARG A 38 -11.60 31.45 3.32
N LYS A 39 -11.99 31.32 2.04
CA LYS A 39 -13.36 31.65 1.57
C LYS A 39 -14.43 30.81 2.25
N GLY A 40 -14.11 29.57 2.57
CA GLY A 40 -14.97 28.65 3.32
C GLY A 40 -14.95 28.84 4.84
N GLY A 41 -14.18 29.80 5.37
CA GLY A 41 -14.09 30.07 6.81
C GLY A 41 -13.38 28.98 7.63
N VAL A 42 -12.57 28.14 7.00
CA VAL A 42 -11.73 27.11 7.65
C VAL A 42 -10.74 27.78 8.60
N ARG A 43 -10.44 27.14 9.74
CA ARG A 43 -9.47 27.58 10.75
C ARG A 43 -8.44 26.48 11.05
N GLY A 44 -7.32 26.88 11.65
CA GLY A 44 -6.39 25.92 12.25
C GLY A 44 -7.10 25.03 13.29
N GLY A 45 -6.84 23.74 13.28
CA GLY A 45 -7.50 22.75 14.15
C GLY A 45 -8.85 22.22 13.64
N ASP A 46 -9.40 22.75 12.54
CA ASP A 46 -10.62 22.18 11.95
C ASP A 46 -10.33 20.81 11.31
N CYS A 47 -11.24 19.85 11.54
CA CYS A 47 -11.26 18.57 10.86
C CYS A 47 -12.08 18.68 9.58
N ILE A 48 -11.50 18.27 8.45
CA ILE A 48 -12.15 18.31 7.15
C ILE A 48 -12.52 16.90 6.68
N VAL A 49 -13.81 16.68 6.44
CA VAL A 49 -14.31 15.48 5.76
C VAL A 49 -14.83 15.87 4.38
N ALA A 50 -14.43 15.12 3.36
CA ALA A 50 -14.95 15.28 2.01
C ALA A 50 -16.41 14.82 1.95
N VAL A 51 -17.28 15.68 1.41
CA VAL A 51 -18.69 15.35 1.18
C VAL A 51 -18.93 15.25 -0.32
N ASN A 52 -19.47 14.12 -0.76
CA ASN A 52 -19.85 13.86 -2.16
C ASN A 52 -18.70 13.99 -3.17
N GLY A 53 -17.43 13.89 -2.75
CA GLY A 53 -16.27 14.13 -3.62
C GLY A 53 -16.18 15.57 -4.15
N GLN A 54 -17.04 16.48 -3.70
CA GLN A 54 -17.10 17.88 -4.10
C GLN A 54 -17.48 18.73 -2.88
N GLY A 55 -16.47 19.10 -2.09
CA GLY A 55 -16.60 20.04 -1.00
C GLY A 55 -16.21 19.49 0.37
N TYR A 56 -16.05 20.43 1.31
CA TYR A 56 -15.49 20.21 2.63
C TYR A 56 -16.54 20.55 3.69
N ARG A 57 -16.74 19.68 4.69
CA ARG A 57 -17.50 20.04 5.90
C ARG A 57 -16.58 20.16 7.10
N ARG A 58 -16.80 21.23 7.85
CA ARG A 58 -16.13 21.58 9.10
C ARG A 58 -16.84 20.91 10.27
N PHE A 59 -16.08 20.24 11.14
CA PHE A 59 -16.57 19.80 12.45
C PHE A 59 -15.73 20.46 13.54
N LYS A 60 -16.41 20.94 14.59
CA LYS A 60 -15.71 21.27 15.84
C LYS A 60 -15.20 19.94 16.43
N PRO A 61 -13.99 19.90 16.99
CA PRO A 61 -13.54 18.77 17.81
C PRO A 61 -14.62 18.39 18.84
N ASP A 62 -14.91 17.11 18.98
CA ASP A 62 -15.90 16.55 19.90
C ASP A 62 -15.30 16.10 21.24
N HIS A 63 -14.02 16.42 21.44
CA HIS A 63 -13.27 16.22 22.68
C HIS A 63 -13.03 17.55 23.38
N ALA A 64 -12.85 17.50 24.70
CA ALA A 64 -12.44 18.66 25.47
C ALA A 64 -10.94 18.92 25.24
N ASP A 65 -10.52 20.18 25.34
CA ASP A 65 -9.09 20.54 25.25
C ASP A 65 -8.26 19.86 26.35
N ASP A 66 -8.90 19.41 27.43
CA ASP A 66 -8.28 18.68 28.54
C ASP A 66 -8.04 17.19 28.21
N ASP A 67 -8.64 16.67 27.14
CA ASP A 67 -8.42 15.32 26.61
C ASP A 67 -7.20 15.26 25.68
N LEU A 68 -6.52 16.40 25.48
CA LEU A 68 -5.37 16.56 24.61
C LEU A 68 -4.07 16.60 25.44
N GLU A 69 -3.17 15.67 25.17
CA GLU A 69 -1.82 15.71 25.73
C GLU A 69 -0.89 16.53 24.82
N ASP A 70 -0.23 17.55 25.38
CA ASP A 70 0.76 18.36 24.68
C ASP A 70 2.14 17.67 24.69
N LEU A 71 2.53 17.14 23.53
CA LEU A 71 3.77 16.39 23.36
C LEU A 71 4.99 17.27 23.07
N THR A 72 4.86 18.61 23.02
CA THR A 72 6.02 19.50 22.77
C THR A 72 7.14 19.36 23.79
N ALA A 73 6.81 18.97 25.04
CA ALA A 73 7.79 18.77 26.10
C ALA A 73 8.56 17.42 25.98
N ALA A 74 7.97 16.41 25.33
CA ALA A 74 8.53 15.06 25.28
C ALA A 74 9.53 14.86 24.13
N ILE A 75 9.51 15.72 23.10
CA ILE A 75 10.25 15.50 21.86
C ILE A 75 10.94 16.80 21.42
N GLY A 76 12.23 16.91 21.69
CA GLY A 76 13.07 18.08 21.37
C GLY A 76 13.36 18.28 19.88
N GLY A 77 12.34 18.31 19.02
CA GLY A 77 12.55 18.34 17.56
C GLY A 77 11.40 18.88 16.68
N ILE A 78 10.26 19.30 17.22
CA ILE A 78 9.23 19.94 16.37
C ILE A 78 9.67 21.38 16.10
N SER A 79 10.13 21.68 14.88
CA SER A 79 10.35 23.08 14.47
C SER A 79 9.00 23.74 14.20
N VAL A 80 8.36 24.23 15.26
CA VAL A 80 7.19 25.10 15.13
C VAL A 80 7.69 26.44 14.59
N SER A 81 7.08 26.95 13.52
CA SER A 81 7.53 28.22 12.94
C SER A 81 7.35 29.33 13.98
N ALA A 82 8.29 30.28 14.04
CA ALA A 82 8.23 31.39 14.99
C ALA A 82 6.99 32.31 14.77
N GLU A 83 6.31 32.14 13.64
CA GLU A 83 5.16 32.94 13.22
C GLU A 83 3.80 32.31 13.60
N ASP A 84 3.76 31.07 14.07
CA ASP A 84 2.50 30.44 14.48
C ASP A 84 2.06 30.98 15.85
N ASP A 85 0.78 31.33 16.00
CA ASP A 85 0.20 31.70 17.31
C ASP A 85 0.16 30.50 18.26
N ASP A 86 0.11 30.78 19.57
CA ASP A 86 0.23 29.73 20.61
C ASP A 86 -0.90 28.69 20.55
N GLU A 87 -2.06 29.07 20.02
CA GLU A 87 -3.21 28.18 19.80
C GLU A 87 -2.94 27.19 18.66
N ALA A 88 -2.36 27.65 17.54
CA ALA A 88 -1.93 26.82 16.43
C ALA A 88 -0.76 25.89 16.83
N LYS A 89 0.14 26.34 17.70
CA LYS A 89 1.21 25.47 18.24
C LYS A 89 0.64 24.34 19.09
N LYS A 90 -0.28 24.68 20.01
CA LYS A 90 -0.96 23.70 20.88
C LYS A 90 -1.74 22.65 20.07
N ASN A 91 -2.49 23.07 19.06
CA ASN A 91 -3.29 22.18 18.23
C ASN A 91 -2.47 21.20 17.36
N ARG A 92 -1.20 21.51 17.08
CA ARG A 92 -0.30 20.64 16.29
C ARG A 92 0.43 19.58 17.11
N ALA A 93 0.57 19.80 18.42
CA ALA A 93 1.29 18.90 19.32
C ALA A 93 0.37 18.14 20.29
N ALA A 94 -0.94 18.26 20.08
CA ALA A 94 -1.98 17.72 20.91
C ALA A 94 -2.50 16.39 20.35
N VAL A 95 -2.41 15.31 21.14
CA VAL A 95 -2.97 13.99 20.79
C VAL A 95 -4.06 13.62 21.79
N LEU A 96 -5.13 13.01 21.30
CA LEU A 96 -6.23 12.52 22.13
C LEU A 96 -5.75 11.39 23.04
N THR A 97 -5.77 11.62 24.35
CA THR A 97 -5.45 10.60 25.35
C THR A 97 -6.71 10.22 26.11
N GLY A 98 -7.01 8.92 26.18
CA GLY A 98 -8.04 8.44 27.12
C GLY A 98 -9.00 7.35 26.65
N LYS A 99 -8.94 6.86 25.40
CA LYS A 99 -9.77 5.73 24.97
C LYS A 99 -8.95 4.53 24.52
N LYS A 100 -9.45 3.32 24.80
CA LYS A 100 -8.78 2.09 24.36
C LYS A 100 -8.77 2.02 22.83
N ALA A 101 -7.78 1.34 22.26
CA ALA A 101 -7.71 1.06 20.83
C ALA A 101 -9.08 0.59 20.29
N GLY A 102 -9.61 1.29 19.28
CA GLY A 102 -10.91 0.99 18.65
C GLY A 102 -12.11 1.81 19.13
N GLU A 103 -12.08 2.45 20.30
CA GLU A 103 -13.20 3.25 20.81
C GLU A 103 -13.37 4.59 20.06
N HIS A 104 -12.27 5.17 19.56
CA HIS A 104 -12.31 6.35 18.69
C HIS A 104 -13.00 6.07 17.36
N TYR A 105 -12.78 4.88 16.78
CA TYR A 105 -13.42 4.48 15.54
C TYR A 105 -14.94 4.31 15.70
N ALA A 106 -15.37 3.72 16.82
CA ALA A 106 -16.80 3.62 17.14
C ALA A 106 -17.47 5.00 17.25
N ALA A 107 -16.82 5.96 17.91
CA ALA A 107 -17.32 7.34 18.03
C ALA A 107 -17.43 8.04 16.66
N VAL A 108 -16.42 7.87 15.79
CA VAL A 108 -16.45 8.39 14.41
C VAL A 108 -17.61 7.78 13.61
N LEU A 109 -17.78 6.45 13.68
CA LEU A 109 -18.87 5.76 13.01
C LEU A 109 -20.24 6.22 13.51
N ASP A 110 -20.39 6.44 14.81
CA ASP A 110 -21.64 6.92 15.38
C ASP A 110 -21.93 8.37 14.98
N LYS A 111 -20.90 9.22 14.87
CA LYS A 111 -21.07 10.58 14.35
C LYS A 111 -21.46 10.60 12.88
N ILE A 112 -20.88 9.71 12.08
CA ILE A 112 -21.26 9.55 10.66
C ILE A 112 -22.71 9.09 10.53
N LYS A 113 -23.15 8.15 11.39
CA LYS A 113 -24.56 7.71 11.43
C LYS A 113 -25.48 8.86 11.82
N GLU A 114 -25.13 9.66 12.82
CA GLU A 114 -25.88 10.86 13.23
C GLU A 114 -26.01 11.85 12.07
N VAL A 115 -24.91 12.15 11.39
CA VAL A 115 -24.87 13.08 10.27
C VAL A 115 -25.65 12.54 9.06
N LYS A 116 -25.61 11.22 8.79
CA LYS A 116 -26.45 10.56 7.77
C LYS A 116 -27.94 10.60 8.13
N LYS A 117 -28.30 10.49 9.41
CA LYS A 117 -29.69 10.62 9.88
C LYS A 117 -30.24 12.04 9.71
N ALA A 118 -29.38 13.05 9.73
CA ALA A 118 -29.73 14.44 9.48
C ALA A 118 -29.74 14.83 7.99
N ALA A 119 -29.51 13.87 7.08
CA ALA A 119 -29.48 14.14 5.64
C ALA A 119 -30.90 14.29 5.07
N ASP A 120 -31.08 15.32 4.24
CA ASP A 120 -32.29 15.56 3.45
C ASP A 120 -32.38 14.52 2.33
N ALA A 121 -33.57 13.92 2.13
CA ALA A 121 -33.82 12.95 1.08
C ALA A 121 -33.63 13.54 -0.33
N ALA A 122 -33.79 14.85 -0.50
CA ALA A 122 -33.54 15.54 -1.76
C ALA A 122 -32.05 15.81 -2.02
N ASN A 123 -31.20 15.77 -0.99
CA ASN A 123 -29.76 16.02 -1.05
C ASN A 123 -29.00 15.01 -0.18
N PRO A 124 -28.89 13.74 -0.62
CA PRO A 124 -28.24 12.72 0.17
C PRO A 124 -26.80 13.11 0.47
N LEU A 125 -26.45 13.07 1.76
CA LEU A 125 -25.09 13.31 2.21
C LEU A 125 -24.26 12.03 2.02
N HIS A 126 -23.47 11.97 0.96
CA HIS A 126 -22.44 10.97 0.77
C HIS A 126 -21.19 11.38 1.56
N LEU A 127 -21.10 10.87 2.79
CA LEU A 127 -19.85 10.85 3.53
C LEU A 127 -18.97 9.75 2.94
N SER A 128 -17.95 10.17 2.19
CA SER A 128 -16.83 9.29 1.87
C SER A 128 -15.92 9.30 3.08
N LEU A 129 -15.94 8.21 3.85
CA LEU A 129 -14.73 7.88 4.59
C LEU A 129 -13.76 7.43 3.54
N GLU A 130 -12.86 8.33 3.14
CA GLU A 130 -11.60 7.89 2.58
C GLU A 130 -10.98 7.05 3.70
N ARG A 131 -11.19 5.73 3.62
CA ARG A 131 -10.30 4.79 4.27
C ARG A 131 -8.94 5.26 3.79
N TYR A 132 -8.08 5.64 4.72
CA TYR A 132 -6.66 5.86 4.47
C TYR A 132 -6.07 4.49 4.12
N ALA A 133 -6.49 3.97 2.96
CA ALA A 133 -5.95 2.78 2.36
C ALA A 133 -4.46 3.02 2.16
N TRP A 134 -3.74 1.94 1.96
CA TRP A 134 -2.30 1.97 1.77
C TRP A 134 -1.86 2.98 0.69
N ASP A 135 -2.73 3.22 -0.29
CA ASP A 135 -2.46 4.11 -1.42
C ASP A 135 -3.15 5.49 -1.38
N ALA A 136 -3.81 5.85 -0.28
CA ALA A 136 -4.32 7.21 -0.12
C ALA A 136 -3.15 8.21 -0.15
N ARG A 137 -3.32 9.39 -0.76
CA ARG A 137 -2.24 10.39 -0.96
C ARG A 137 -1.37 10.63 0.28
N VAL A 138 -2.00 10.70 1.47
CA VAL A 138 -1.30 10.93 2.74
C VAL A 138 -0.39 9.77 3.16
N ASN A 139 -0.76 8.54 2.82
CA ASN A 139 -0.01 7.32 3.13
C ASN A 139 1.00 6.96 2.03
N SER A 140 0.67 7.29 0.78
CA SER A 140 1.53 7.00 -0.36
C SER A 140 2.62 8.04 -0.57
N TRP A 141 2.45 9.29 -0.13
CA TRP A 141 3.48 10.32 -0.30
C TRP A 141 4.89 9.93 0.20
N PRO A 142 5.08 9.37 1.41
CA PRO A 142 6.40 8.96 1.89
C PRO A 142 7.12 7.99 0.96
N ARG A 143 6.42 7.00 0.39
CA ARG A 143 7.04 6.00 -0.50
C ARG A 143 7.50 6.61 -1.84
N PHE A 144 6.74 7.53 -2.40
CA PHE A 144 7.16 8.29 -3.59
C PHE A 144 8.35 9.21 -3.32
N LEU A 145 8.35 9.87 -2.16
CA LEU A 145 9.46 10.74 -1.76
C LEU A 145 10.76 9.96 -1.54
N VAL A 146 10.70 8.80 -0.89
CA VAL A 146 11.85 7.91 -0.71
C VAL A 146 12.37 7.39 -2.05
N ALA A 147 11.48 6.98 -2.95
CA ALA A 147 11.85 6.50 -4.29
C ALA A 147 12.44 7.58 -5.22
N ARG A 148 12.35 8.85 -4.83
CA ARG A 148 12.99 9.99 -5.48
C ARG A 148 14.01 10.68 -4.59
N GLU A 149 14.52 9.98 -3.57
CA GLU A 149 15.62 10.45 -2.72
C GLU A 149 15.36 11.84 -2.09
N GLY A 150 14.09 12.14 -1.76
CA GLY A 150 13.70 13.44 -1.20
C GLY A 150 13.46 14.55 -2.23
N GLN A 151 13.61 14.28 -3.54
CA GLN A 151 13.35 15.25 -4.61
C GLN A 151 11.84 15.48 -4.78
N VAL A 152 11.31 16.47 -4.07
CA VAL A 152 9.87 16.78 -4.01
C VAL A 152 9.23 16.95 -5.41
N PRO A 153 9.79 17.71 -6.37
CA PRO A 153 9.16 17.88 -7.67
C PRO A 153 9.04 16.56 -8.46
N GLU A 154 10.04 15.70 -8.39
CA GLU A 154 10.04 14.40 -9.07
C GLU A 154 9.07 13.42 -8.41
N ALA A 155 9.01 13.42 -7.07
CA ALA A 155 8.03 12.63 -6.32
C ALA A 155 6.60 13.09 -6.62
N MET A 156 6.37 14.40 -6.75
CA MET A 156 5.07 14.97 -7.15
C MET A 156 4.68 14.59 -8.57
N MET A 157 5.63 14.54 -9.50
CA MET A 157 5.36 14.07 -10.86
C MET A 157 5.02 12.57 -10.87
N MET A 158 5.80 11.77 -10.14
CA MET A 158 5.61 10.32 -10.04
C MET A 158 4.24 9.96 -9.42
N ILE A 159 3.78 10.67 -8.39
CA ILE A 159 2.46 10.42 -7.81
C ILE A 159 1.32 10.84 -8.77
N GLN A 160 1.48 11.89 -9.57
CA GLN A 160 0.50 12.29 -10.58
C GLN A 160 0.41 11.26 -11.72
N GLU A 161 1.55 10.74 -12.16
CA GLU A 161 1.62 9.64 -13.14
C GLU A 161 0.96 8.38 -12.59
N HIS A 162 1.22 8.04 -11.32
CA HIS A 162 0.57 6.93 -10.62
C HIS A 162 -0.95 7.11 -10.53
N GLU A 163 -1.44 8.31 -10.20
CA GLU A 163 -2.88 8.61 -10.17
C GLU A 163 -3.53 8.41 -11.54
N THR A 164 -2.88 8.92 -12.60
CA THR A 164 -3.34 8.74 -13.98
C THR A 164 -3.34 7.26 -14.36
N TRP A 165 -2.29 6.53 -13.99
CA TRP A 165 -2.19 5.09 -14.22
C TRP A 165 -3.30 4.33 -13.48
N ARG A 166 -3.61 4.69 -12.21
CA ARG A 166 -4.68 4.06 -11.45
C ARG A 166 -6.05 4.25 -12.08
N GLU A 167 -6.35 5.48 -12.52
CA GLU A 167 -7.60 5.79 -13.21
C GLU A 167 -7.76 4.99 -14.50
N ALA A 168 -6.66 4.76 -15.23
CA ALA A 168 -6.66 3.96 -16.45
C ALA A 168 -6.68 2.45 -16.18
N LYS A 169 -6.04 2.01 -15.09
CA LYS A 169 -5.82 0.58 -14.80
C LYS A 169 -6.98 -0.06 -14.06
N PHE A 170 -7.63 0.68 -13.17
CA PHE A 170 -8.68 0.15 -12.30
C PHE A 170 -10.08 0.63 -12.72
N PRO A 171 -11.12 -0.22 -12.55
CA PRO A 171 -11.05 -1.59 -12.05
C PRO A 171 -10.44 -2.56 -13.08
N ILE A 172 -9.69 -3.57 -12.59
CA ILE A 172 -9.23 -4.68 -13.43
C ILE A 172 -10.42 -5.62 -13.63
N ASP A 173 -10.72 -5.95 -14.90
CA ASP A 173 -11.79 -6.88 -15.24
C ASP A 173 -11.40 -8.32 -14.87
N LEU A 174 -11.83 -8.75 -13.69
CA LEU A 174 -11.61 -10.10 -13.19
C LEU A 174 -12.32 -11.17 -14.05
N THR A 175 -13.26 -10.81 -14.92
CA THR A 175 -13.96 -11.78 -15.78
C THR A 175 -13.19 -12.13 -17.05
N LYS A 176 -12.07 -11.43 -17.34
CA LYS A 176 -11.24 -11.70 -18.52
C LYS A 176 -10.74 -13.14 -18.49
N LYS A 177 -11.03 -13.90 -19.57
CA LYS A 177 -10.70 -15.33 -19.68
C LYS A 177 -9.23 -15.61 -19.36
N GLY A 178 -8.30 -14.86 -19.93
CA GLY A 178 -6.87 -15.12 -19.74
C GLY A 178 -6.42 -14.90 -18.28
N LEU A 179 -6.95 -13.87 -17.62
CA LEU A 179 -6.73 -13.63 -16.18
C LEU A 179 -7.35 -14.75 -15.32
N GLN A 180 -8.55 -15.22 -15.67
CA GLN A 180 -9.18 -16.37 -15.01
C GLN A 180 -8.39 -17.66 -15.19
N ASP A 181 -7.79 -17.88 -16.36
CA ASP A 181 -6.92 -19.03 -16.60
C ASP A 181 -5.64 -18.95 -15.74
N VAL A 182 -5.07 -17.75 -15.53
CA VAL A 182 -3.96 -17.51 -14.59
C VAL A 182 -4.35 -17.87 -13.15
N PHE A 183 -5.54 -17.45 -12.70
CA PHE A 183 -6.04 -17.79 -11.36
C PHE A 183 -6.33 -19.28 -11.20
N LYS A 184 -7.01 -19.90 -12.17
CA LYS A 184 -7.35 -21.33 -12.17
C LYS A 184 -6.10 -22.22 -12.18
N ALA A 185 -5.08 -21.82 -12.94
CA ALA A 185 -3.79 -22.51 -12.98
C ALA A 185 -2.94 -22.28 -11.72
N LYS A 186 -3.34 -21.37 -10.83
CA LYS A 186 -2.55 -20.94 -9.68
C LYS A 186 -1.14 -20.50 -10.08
N ALA A 187 -1.02 -19.87 -11.25
CA ALA A 187 0.25 -19.36 -11.76
C ALA A 187 0.74 -18.15 -10.95
N VAL A 188 -0.20 -17.38 -10.39
CA VAL A 188 0.05 -16.35 -9.38
C VAL A 188 -0.92 -16.58 -8.22
N ALA A 189 -0.42 -16.51 -6.99
CA ALA A 189 -1.23 -16.68 -5.79
C ALA A 189 -0.73 -15.82 -4.63
N GLU A 190 -1.56 -15.69 -3.61
CA GLU A 190 -1.17 -15.17 -2.31
C GLU A 190 -0.77 -16.32 -1.40
N ILE A 191 0.37 -16.13 -0.72
CA ILE A 191 0.86 -17.01 0.33
C ILE A 191 1.01 -16.20 1.62
N ASP A 192 0.37 -16.69 2.67
CA ASP A 192 0.46 -16.14 4.01
C ASP A 192 0.75 -17.26 5.01
N VAL A 193 1.99 -17.29 5.48
CA VAL A 193 2.50 -18.27 6.45
C VAL A 193 2.16 -17.85 7.90
N GLY A 194 1.56 -16.67 8.11
CA GLY A 194 1.07 -16.24 9.42
C GLY A 194 2.16 -15.74 10.37
N HIS A 195 3.30 -15.29 9.86
CA HIS A 195 4.32 -14.62 10.67
C HIS A 195 3.98 -13.13 10.82
N GLU A 196 3.72 -12.69 12.05
CA GLU A 196 3.31 -11.32 12.36
C GLU A 196 4.37 -10.26 11.95
N ASP A 197 5.65 -10.65 11.95
CA ASP A 197 6.77 -9.73 11.72
C ASP A 197 7.18 -9.58 10.25
N LEU A 198 6.65 -10.41 9.35
CA LEU A 198 7.07 -10.43 7.95
C LEU A 198 5.91 -10.21 6.98
N PRO A 199 6.16 -9.48 5.89
CA PRO A 199 5.11 -9.19 4.92
C PRO A 199 4.64 -10.45 4.20
N PRO A 200 3.33 -10.54 3.85
CA PRO A 200 2.81 -11.65 3.07
C PRO A 200 3.45 -11.68 1.66
N THR A 201 3.36 -12.84 1.00
CA THR A 201 4.11 -13.10 -0.24
C THR A 201 3.18 -13.28 -1.43
N VAL A 202 3.45 -12.59 -2.53
CA VAL A 202 2.93 -12.96 -3.86
C VAL A 202 3.79 -14.11 -4.39
N TYR A 203 3.17 -15.27 -4.57
CA TYR A 203 3.76 -16.46 -5.12
C TYR A 203 3.54 -16.56 -6.62
N VAL A 204 4.56 -17.01 -7.34
CA VAL A 204 4.55 -17.13 -8.80
C VAL A 204 5.06 -18.51 -9.16
N ASN A 205 4.14 -19.38 -9.57
CA ASN A 205 4.48 -20.70 -10.09
C ASN A 205 4.84 -20.57 -11.56
N PHE A 206 6.14 -20.47 -11.85
CA PHE A 206 6.61 -20.23 -13.20
C PHE A 206 6.35 -21.42 -14.13
N SER A 207 6.35 -22.66 -13.60
CA SER A 207 5.98 -23.85 -14.38
C SER A 207 4.51 -23.84 -14.79
N ALA A 208 3.60 -23.41 -13.91
CA ALA A 208 2.19 -23.23 -14.25
C ALA A 208 1.99 -22.08 -15.25
N MET A 209 2.71 -20.98 -15.06
CA MET A 209 2.70 -19.85 -15.99
C MET A 209 3.14 -20.27 -17.40
N GLN A 210 4.23 -21.05 -17.54
CA GLN A 210 4.71 -21.56 -18.83
C GLN A 210 3.67 -22.40 -19.59
N LYS A 211 2.78 -23.10 -18.88
CA LYS A 211 1.72 -23.91 -19.50
C LYS A 211 0.61 -23.05 -20.12
N LEU A 212 0.46 -21.80 -19.68
CA LEU A 212 -0.49 -20.84 -20.23
C LEU A 212 0.07 -20.11 -21.46
N GLU A 213 1.39 -20.09 -21.66
CA GLU A 213 2.04 -19.14 -22.58
C GLU A 213 1.67 -19.26 -24.07
N ALA A 214 1.15 -20.40 -24.54
CA ALA A 214 0.84 -20.55 -25.96
C ALA A 214 -0.36 -19.69 -26.43
N ASP A 215 -1.30 -19.40 -25.53
CA ASP A 215 -2.61 -18.84 -25.89
C ASP A 215 -3.00 -17.59 -25.07
N HIS A 216 -2.09 -17.06 -24.24
CA HIS A 216 -2.41 -16.04 -23.24
C HIS A 216 -1.61 -14.75 -23.42
N ASP A 217 -2.25 -13.63 -23.10
CA ASP A 217 -1.66 -12.30 -23.12
C ASP A 217 -0.77 -12.13 -21.87
N PRO A 218 0.53 -11.78 -22.01
CA PRO A 218 1.41 -11.51 -20.87
C PRO A 218 0.82 -10.49 -19.87
N GLN A 219 -0.02 -9.58 -20.34
CA GLN A 219 -0.71 -8.61 -19.49
C GLN A 219 -1.63 -9.29 -18.46
N ASP A 220 -2.18 -10.48 -18.75
CA ASP A 220 -3.01 -11.23 -17.79
C ASP A 220 -2.21 -11.65 -16.55
N VAL A 221 -0.93 -12.02 -16.74
CA VAL A 221 -0.03 -12.33 -15.62
C VAL A 221 0.29 -11.06 -14.82
N VAL A 222 0.59 -9.96 -15.50
CA VAL A 222 0.85 -8.66 -14.85
C VAL A 222 -0.36 -8.21 -14.03
N ASP A 223 -1.57 -8.43 -14.55
CA ASP A 223 -2.82 -8.06 -13.88
C ASP A 223 -3.07 -8.92 -12.65
N ALA A 224 -2.79 -10.23 -12.74
CA ALA A 224 -2.83 -11.11 -11.58
C ALA A 224 -1.84 -10.66 -10.48
N PHE A 225 -0.62 -10.30 -10.85
CA PHE A 225 0.37 -9.74 -9.91
C PHE A 225 -0.13 -8.47 -9.23
N ILE A 226 -0.71 -7.55 -9.99
CA ILE A 226 -1.28 -6.31 -9.46
C ILE A 226 -2.42 -6.62 -8.51
N VAL A 227 -3.36 -7.50 -8.88
CA VAL A 227 -4.50 -7.88 -8.05
C VAL A 227 -4.05 -8.45 -6.71
N TYR A 228 -3.16 -9.45 -6.71
CA TYR A 228 -2.66 -10.02 -5.45
C TYR A 228 -1.86 -9.02 -4.64
N THR A 229 -1.05 -8.17 -5.27
CA THR A 229 -0.30 -7.12 -4.55
C THR A 229 -1.25 -6.13 -3.88
N GLU A 230 -2.27 -5.64 -4.58
CA GLU A 230 -3.30 -4.75 -4.01
C GLU A 230 -4.04 -5.42 -2.84
N LEU A 231 -4.38 -6.71 -2.97
CA LEU A 231 -5.00 -7.48 -1.88
C LEU A 231 -4.08 -7.61 -0.67
N LEU A 232 -2.78 -7.81 -0.86
CA LEU A 232 -1.81 -7.89 0.24
C LEU A 232 -1.61 -6.53 0.91
N LEU A 233 -1.34 -5.48 0.13
CA LEU A 233 -1.07 -4.14 0.67
C LEU A 233 -2.30 -3.54 1.36
N SER A 234 -3.51 -3.82 0.87
CA SER A 234 -4.76 -3.38 1.52
C SER A 234 -5.02 -4.02 2.89
N ARG A 235 -4.34 -5.12 3.22
CA ARG A 235 -4.40 -5.79 4.52
C ARG A 235 -3.16 -5.56 5.38
N SER A 236 -2.21 -4.72 4.92
CA SER A 236 -1.03 -4.37 5.70
C SER A 236 -1.45 -3.80 7.06
N ALA A 237 -0.79 -4.28 8.13
CA ALA A 237 -1.00 -3.76 9.48
C ALA A 237 -0.62 -2.27 9.57
N ASP A 238 0.44 -1.88 8.87
CA ASP A 238 0.81 -0.48 8.67
C ASP A 238 0.52 -0.05 7.22
N PRO A 239 -0.53 0.78 6.98
CA PRO A 239 -0.85 1.27 5.64
C PRO A 239 0.13 2.36 5.13
N ARG A 240 1.07 2.87 5.94
CA ARG A 240 2.05 3.88 5.50
C ARG A 240 3.35 3.30 5.01
N THR A 241 3.72 2.15 5.57
CA THR A 241 4.86 1.39 5.09
C THR A 241 4.44 0.01 4.61
N PRO A 242 3.38 -0.09 3.76
CA PRO A 242 2.83 -1.36 3.39
C PRO A 242 3.88 -2.14 2.60
N LYS A 243 4.11 -3.38 3.00
CA LYS A 243 5.10 -4.24 2.36
C LYS A 243 4.44 -5.50 1.82
N ALA A 244 5.02 -6.01 0.74
CA ALA A 244 4.78 -7.36 0.25
C ALA A 244 6.11 -7.98 -0.20
N SER A 245 6.23 -9.28 -0.01
CA SER A 245 7.32 -10.08 -0.59
C SER A 245 6.85 -10.71 -1.89
N GLN A 246 7.79 -11.12 -2.74
CA GLN A 246 7.51 -11.83 -3.99
C GLN A 246 8.40 -13.08 -4.05
N PHE A 247 7.81 -14.23 -4.34
CA PHE A 247 8.53 -15.49 -4.51
C PHE A 247 8.24 -16.07 -5.88
N ILE A 248 9.27 -16.13 -6.72
CA ILE A 248 9.23 -16.70 -8.06
C ILE A 248 9.81 -18.11 -7.99
N ASP A 249 8.90 -19.09 -8.09
CA ASP A 249 9.23 -20.51 -8.09
C ASP A 249 9.55 -20.98 -9.50
N LEU A 250 10.81 -21.34 -9.71
CA LEU A 250 11.35 -21.92 -10.93
C LEU A 250 11.46 -23.46 -10.84
N THR A 251 10.87 -24.08 -9.81
CA THR A 251 10.87 -25.53 -9.66
C THR A 251 10.16 -26.16 -10.86
N GLY A 252 10.81 -27.17 -11.46
CA GLY A 252 10.29 -27.83 -12.67
C GLY A 252 10.41 -27.02 -13.96
N VAL A 253 11.05 -25.84 -13.94
CA VAL A 253 11.35 -25.07 -15.16
C VAL A 253 12.61 -25.63 -15.82
N SER A 254 12.51 -26.01 -17.10
CA SER A 254 13.67 -26.51 -17.85
C SER A 254 14.62 -25.36 -18.21
N VAL A 255 15.93 -25.61 -18.16
CA VAL A 255 16.96 -24.64 -18.57
C VAL A 255 16.77 -24.19 -20.03
N SER A 256 16.26 -25.07 -20.88
CA SER A 256 15.95 -24.78 -22.29
C SER A 256 14.75 -23.85 -22.48
N SER A 257 13.82 -23.79 -21.53
CA SER A 257 12.65 -22.89 -21.61
C SER A 257 13.01 -21.44 -21.30
N GLY A 258 14.15 -21.21 -20.64
CA GLY A 258 14.65 -19.88 -20.29
C GLY A 258 13.80 -19.15 -19.23
N LEU A 259 14.42 -18.17 -18.57
CA LEU A 259 13.69 -17.19 -17.77
C LEU A 259 13.03 -16.18 -18.73
N ARG A 260 11.70 -16.03 -18.64
CA ARG A 260 10.91 -15.06 -19.42
C ARG A 260 11.10 -13.65 -18.86
N VAL A 261 12.23 -13.07 -19.21
CA VAL A 261 12.65 -11.73 -18.78
C VAL A 261 11.68 -10.67 -19.31
N ASP A 262 10.97 -10.92 -20.39
CA ASP A 262 9.93 -10.05 -20.94
C ASP A 262 8.74 -9.88 -19.99
N ILE A 263 8.26 -10.95 -19.36
CA ILE A 263 7.17 -10.87 -18.37
C ILE A 263 7.65 -10.13 -17.13
N LEU A 264 8.85 -10.46 -16.61
CA LEU A 264 9.43 -9.75 -15.47
C LEU A 264 9.63 -8.26 -15.77
N LYS A 265 10.06 -7.90 -16.99
CA LYS A 265 10.15 -6.50 -17.43
C LYS A 265 8.79 -5.81 -17.40
N GLN A 266 7.73 -6.46 -17.88
CA GLN A 266 6.38 -5.87 -17.86
C GLN A 266 5.84 -5.70 -16.44
N VAL A 267 6.06 -6.69 -15.56
CA VAL A 267 5.70 -6.58 -14.14
C VAL A 267 6.41 -5.38 -13.53
N TYR A 268 7.73 -5.27 -13.68
CA TYR A 268 8.48 -4.17 -13.07
C TYR A 268 8.25 -2.81 -13.74
N ALA A 269 7.93 -2.76 -15.02
CA ALA A 269 7.48 -1.54 -15.68
C ALA A 269 6.18 -1.00 -15.05
N ALA A 270 5.31 -1.87 -14.53
CA ALA A 270 4.15 -1.47 -13.74
C ALA A 270 4.51 -1.17 -12.27
N PHE A 271 5.37 -1.98 -11.65
CA PHE A 271 5.61 -1.90 -10.20
C PHE A 271 6.55 -0.77 -9.79
N GLU A 272 7.60 -0.50 -10.55
CA GLU A 272 8.59 0.51 -10.20
C GLU A 272 8.00 1.94 -10.11
N PRO A 273 7.18 2.41 -11.07
CA PRO A 273 6.56 3.72 -10.96
C PRO A 273 5.33 3.77 -10.03
N ASN A 274 4.55 2.70 -9.91
CA ASN A 274 3.25 2.75 -9.23
C ASN A 274 3.27 2.17 -7.80
N TYR A 275 4.22 1.28 -7.53
CA TYR A 275 4.41 0.62 -6.25
C TYR A 275 5.81 0.89 -5.65
N PRO A 276 6.37 2.12 -5.71
CA PRO A 276 7.64 2.40 -5.06
C PRO A 276 7.60 2.02 -3.59
N GLU A 277 8.73 1.48 -3.12
CA GLU A 277 8.97 1.11 -1.73
C GLU A 277 7.97 0.14 -1.09
N THR A 278 7.12 -0.56 -1.85
CA THR A 278 6.26 -1.62 -1.28
C THR A 278 6.91 -2.99 -1.29
N LEU A 279 7.90 -3.22 -2.17
CA LEU A 279 8.65 -4.47 -2.20
C LEU A 279 9.55 -4.60 -0.95
N HIS A 280 9.36 -5.69 -0.20
CA HIS A 280 10.25 -6.10 0.89
C HIS A 280 11.43 -6.91 0.35
N LYS A 281 11.13 -8.08 -0.21
CA LYS A 281 12.08 -8.98 -0.87
C LYS A 281 11.45 -9.58 -2.12
N MET A 282 12.25 -9.75 -3.16
CA MET A 282 11.93 -10.64 -4.27
C MET A 282 12.90 -11.81 -4.22
N ILE A 283 12.39 -13.03 -4.28
CA ILE A 283 13.20 -14.25 -4.31
C ILE A 283 12.94 -14.99 -5.61
N LEU A 284 14.01 -15.36 -6.31
CA LEU A 284 13.96 -16.28 -7.45
C LEU A 284 14.66 -17.57 -7.03
N TYR A 285 13.92 -18.69 -7.03
CA TYR A 285 14.41 -19.98 -6.58
C TYR A 285 13.70 -21.13 -7.32
N PRO A 286 14.36 -22.26 -7.60
CA PRO A 286 15.81 -22.46 -7.56
C PRO A 286 16.44 -21.88 -8.83
N VAL A 287 17.57 -21.18 -8.68
CA VAL A 287 18.30 -20.59 -9.81
C VAL A 287 19.67 -21.23 -9.95
N SER A 288 19.91 -21.92 -11.07
CA SER A 288 21.23 -22.52 -11.35
C SER A 288 22.35 -21.47 -11.34
N ALA A 289 23.58 -21.91 -11.01
CA ALA A 289 24.75 -21.03 -10.97
C ALA A 289 25.00 -20.25 -12.29
N LEU A 290 24.62 -20.82 -13.44
CA LEU A 290 24.73 -20.15 -14.74
C LEU A 290 23.75 -18.96 -14.86
N VAL A 291 22.48 -19.17 -14.49
CA VAL A 291 21.46 -18.12 -14.50
C VAL A 291 21.77 -17.07 -13.43
N LYS A 292 22.31 -17.47 -12.27
CA LYS A 292 22.75 -16.53 -11.22
C LYS A 292 23.83 -15.57 -11.71
N LYS A 293 24.76 -16.04 -12.57
CA LYS A 293 25.79 -15.19 -13.19
C LYS A 293 25.23 -14.20 -14.20
N THR A 294 24.15 -14.54 -14.90
CA THR A 294 23.53 -13.66 -15.90
C THR A 294 22.40 -12.82 -15.33
N ALA A 295 21.88 -13.14 -14.15
CA ALA A 295 20.72 -12.46 -13.57
C ALA A 295 20.91 -10.95 -13.37
N GLY A 296 22.11 -10.50 -12.96
CA GLY A 296 22.42 -9.07 -12.87
C GLY A 296 22.32 -8.34 -14.22
N MET A 297 22.67 -9.00 -15.32
CA MET A 297 22.45 -8.47 -16.67
C MET A 297 20.98 -8.54 -17.07
N LEU A 298 20.28 -9.63 -16.72
CA LEU A 298 18.86 -9.80 -17.04
C LEU A 298 17.99 -8.76 -16.36
N LEU A 299 18.38 -8.31 -15.16
CA LEU A 299 17.64 -7.37 -14.31
C LEU A 299 18.17 -5.94 -14.38
N SER A 300 19.05 -5.63 -15.33
CA SER A 300 19.65 -4.28 -15.47
C SER A 300 18.62 -3.19 -15.77
N PHE A 301 17.38 -3.56 -16.09
CA PHE A 301 16.27 -2.64 -16.31
C PHE A 301 15.61 -2.15 -15.01
N VAL A 302 15.91 -2.77 -13.87
CA VAL A 302 15.39 -2.41 -12.54
C VAL A 302 16.37 -1.43 -11.88
N ASN A 303 15.90 -0.42 -11.15
CA ASN A 303 16.83 0.46 -10.43
C ASN A 303 17.68 -0.26 -9.36
N GLU A 304 18.85 0.31 -9.05
CA GLU A 304 19.81 -0.30 -8.10
C GLU A 304 19.23 -0.51 -6.70
N ASN A 305 18.39 0.39 -6.21
CA ASN A 305 17.77 0.26 -4.89
C ASN A 305 16.86 -0.97 -4.82
N THR A 306 16.12 -1.23 -5.90
CA THR A 306 15.19 -2.34 -6.00
C THR A 306 15.95 -3.65 -6.23
N GLN A 307 17.03 -3.64 -7.02
CA GLN A 307 17.91 -4.80 -7.19
C GLN A 307 18.50 -5.31 -5.85
N LYS A 308 18.80 -4.42 -4.89
CA LYS A 308 19.27 -4.82 -3.54
C LYS A 308 18.26 -5.67 -2.75
N LYS A 309 16.99 -5.64 -3.15
CA LYS A 309 15.90 -6.42 -2.54
C LYS A 309 15.78 -7.82 -3.15
N PHE A 310 16.54 -8.13 -4.20
CA PHE A 310 16.44 -9.38 -4.93
C PHE A 310 17.37 -10.44 -4.35
N VAL A 311 16.86 -11.65 -4.20
CA VAL A 311 17.56 -12.82 -3.70
C VAL A 311 17.46 -13.90 -4.76
N ILE A 312 18.58 -14.19 -5.43
CA ILE A 312 18.65 -15.14 -6.54
C ILE A 312 19.48 -16.32 -6.08
N THR A 313 18.81 -17.43 -5.80
CA THR A 313 19.41 -18.53 -5.04
C THR A 313 18.89 -19.90 -5.45
N ASP A 314 19.71 -20.91 -5.25
CA ASP A 314 19.38 -22.33 -5.28
C ASP A 314 19.38 -22.95 -3.87
N ASP A 315 19.60 -22.13 -2.85
CA ASP A 315 19.67 -22.53 -1.44
C ASP A 315 18.35 -22.24 -0.70
N LEU A 316 17.69 -23.30 -0.24
CA LEU A 316 16.44 -23.24 0.53
C LEU A 316 16.60 -22.53 1.88
N ASP A 317 17.76 -22.64 2.54
CA ASP A 317 18.02 -21.94 3.81
C ASP A 317 17.98 -20.43 3.60
N VAL A 318 18.51 -19.96 2.47
CA VAL A 318 18.48 -18.55 2.10
C VAL A 318 17.05 -18.08 1.83
N VAL A 319 16.22 -18.90 1.17
CA VAL A 319 14.79 -18.59 0.97
C VAL A 319 14.08 -18.45 2.32
N CYS A 320 14.15 -19.49 3.15
CA CYS A 320 13.47 -19.57 4.44
C CYS A 320 13.89 -18.41 5.34
N LYS A 321 15.18 -18.08 5.40
CA LYS A 321 15.69 -16.94 6.18
C LYS A 321 15.13 -15.59 5.72
N ASN A 322 15.01 -15.36 4.41
CA ASN A 322 14.56 -14.06 3.89
C ASN A 322 13.04 -13.87 3.93
N LEU A 323 12.27 -14.96 3.94
CA LEU A 323 10.80 -14.92 4.05
C LEU A 323 10.28 -15.33 5.43
N GLY A 324 11.21 -15.65 6.34
CA GLY A 324 10.95 -16.16 7.69
C GLY A 324 10.10 -17.42 7.73
N TRP A 325 10.28 -18.30 6.74
CA TRP A 325 9.63 -19.60 6.74
C TRP A 325 10.41 -20.59 7.60
N ASP A 326 9.70 -21.49 8.28
CA ASP A 326 10.34 -22.62 8.96
C ASP A 326 10.72 -23.68 7.93
N LYS A 327 12.03 -23.87 7.75
CA LYS A 327 12.56 -24.87 6.82
C LYS A 327 12.07 -26.27 7.14
N ALA A 328 11.94 -26.63 8.42
CA ALA A 328 11.45 -27.95 8.80
C ALA A 328 10.00 -28.17 8.34
N ASP A 329 9.17 -27.13 8.38
CA ASP A 329 7.80 -27.19 7.85
C ASP A 329 7.81 -27.35 6.32
N VAL A 330 8.62 -26.57 5.61
CA VAL A 330 8.77 -26.69 4.14
C VAL A 330 9.20 -28.10 3.73
N GLU A 331 10.21 -28.65 4.39
CA GLU A 331 10.69 -30.01 4.12
C GLU A 331 9.63 -31.07 4.47
N SER A 332 8.88 -30.87 5.55
CA SER A 332 7.80 -31.79 5.95
C SER A 332 6.63 -31.84 4.97
N CYS A 333 6.42 -30.75 4.21
CA CYS A 333 5.40 -30.68 3.15
C CYS A 333 5.82 -31.46 1.88
N GLY A 334 7.08 -31.88 1.76
CA GLY A 334 7.62 -32.54 0.58
C GLY A 334 8.36 -31.60 -0.39
N GLY A 335 8.48 -30.31 -0.05
CA GLY A 335 9.14 -29.32 -0.88
C GLY A 335 8.45 -27.95 -0.84
N ILE A 336 9.06 -26.97 -1.54
CA ILE A 336 8.52 -25.62 -1.64
C ILE A 336 7.14 -25.61 -2.29
N THR A 337 6.97 -26.31 -3.41
CA THR A 337 5.72 -26.24 -4.18
C THR A 337 4.53 -26.74 -3.35
N GLU A 338 4.69 -27.85 -2.64
CA GLU A 338 3.69 -28.42 -1.73
C GLU A 338 3.45 -27.51 -0.52
N PHE A 339 4.51 -26.92 0.03
CA PHE A 339 4.39 -25.93 1.11
C PHE A 339 3.58 -24.70 0.66
N MET A 340 3.77 -24.20 -0.57
CA MET A 340 2.96 -23.11 -1.09
C MET A 340 1.50 -23.51 -1.17
N HIS A 341 1.19 -24.66 -1.76
CA HIS A 341 -0.19 -25.15 -1.86
C HIS A 341 -0.89 -25.28 -0.51
N LYS A 342 -0.16 -25.65 0.56
CA LYS A 342 -0.69 -25.67 1.94
C LYS A 342 -1.09 -24.28 2.47
N HIS A 343 -0.39 -23.23 2.05
CA HIS A 343 -0.52 -21.86 2.59
C HIS A 343 -1.22 -20.86 1.66
N GLU A 344 -1.78 -21.33 0.54
CA GLU A 344 -2.65 -20.54 -0.34
C GLU A 344 -3.94 -20.14 0.40
N LYS A 345 -4.28 -18.84 0.42
CA LYS A 345 -5.46 -18.36 1.17
C LYS A 345 -6.62 -17.80 0.34
N HIS A 346 -6.35 -17.09 -0.76
CA HIS A 346 -7.38 -16.23 -1.39
C HIS A 346 -7.57 -16.45 -2.90
N GLY A 347 -6.88 -17.41 -3.51
CA GLY A 347 -7.02 -17.65 -4.95
C GLY A 347 -8.40 -18.15 -5.36
N GLU A 348 -9.06 -18.94 -4.52
CA GLU A 348 -10.36 -19.54 -4.84
C GLU A 348 -11.48 -18.51 -4.98
N SER A 349 -11.47 -17.44 -4.18
CA SER A 349 -12.48 -16.37 -4.27
C SER A 349 -12.38 -15.50 -5.54
N LEU A 350 -11.24 -15.55 -6.24
CA LEU A 350 -11.00 -14.82 -7.48
C LEU A 350 -11.34 -15.67 -8.72
N VAL A 351 -11.45 -16.99 -8.56
CA VAL A 351 -11.85 -17.90 -9.63
C VAL A 351 -13.36 -17.83 -9.80
N MET A 352 -13.79 -17.60 -11.03
CA MET A 352 -15.20 -17.54 -11.40
C MET A 352 -15.54 -18.71 -12.34
N ASP A 353 -16.73 -19.29 -12.15
CA ASP A 353 -17.34 -20.25 -13.06
C ASP A 353 -17.95 -19.50 -14.24
N ILE A 354 -17.09 -19.14 -15.21
CA ILE A 354 -17.43 -18.45 -16.45
C ILE A 354 -17.15 -19.33 -17.67
#